data_AF-A0A3P6D6K8-F1
#
_entry.id   AF-A0A3P6D6K8-F1
#
_cell.length_a   1.000
_cell.length_b   1.000
_cell.length_c   1.000
_cell.angle_alpha   90.00
_cell.angle_beta   90.00
_cell.angle_gamma   90.00
#
_symmetry.space_group_name_H-M   'P 1'
#
loop_
_entity.id
_entity.type
_entity.pdbx_description
1 polymer ?
#
loop_
_entity_poly.entity_id
_entity_poly.type
_entity_poly.pdbx_seq_one_letter_code
_entity_poly.pdbx_strand_id
1 'polypeptide(L)'
;MTVFLHLLKAIIVEKVFCDLRLKKWLGYRVGCDIYNLHETKRFYFYVVSPDYKPKDLLMKIHVFIATIPDYLADVDHETFKHLRRGADLPDESCMSQELVHDNIHWHKYPTVVGLLLERIEKEEVINLYDHFFCQETFRY
;
A
#
# COMPACT_ATOMS: atom_id res chain seq x y z
N MET A 1 1.24 7.10 -9.92
CA MET A 1 2.01 6.38 -8.88
C MET A 1 1.47 6.62 -7.46
N THR A 2 1.35 7.85 -6.95
CA THR A 2 0.81 8.07 -5.59
C THR A 2 -0.56 7.46 -5.37
N VAL A 3 -1.52 7.74 -6.27
CA VAL A 3 -2.91 7.26 -6.17
C VAL A 3 -2.99 5.74 -6.01
N PHE A 4 -2.18 5.03 -6.80
CA PHE A 4 -2.06 3.57 -6.72
C PHE A 4 -1.57 3.10 -5.35
N LEU A 5 -0.55 3.74 -4.75
CA LEU A 5 -0.03 3.32 -3.44
C LEU A 5 -1.06 3.51 -2.32
N HIS A 6 -1.83 4.61 -2.34
CA HIS A 6 -2.90 4.84 -1.38
C HIS A 6 -4.04 3.84 -1.54
N LEU A 7 -4.46 3.57 -2.78
CA LEU A 7 -5.46 2.56 -3.07
C LEU A 7 -4.99 1.17 -2.66
N LEU A 8 -3.74 0.81 -2.98
CA LEU A 8 -3.16 -0.47 -2.57
C LEU A 8 -3.16 -0.60 -1.06
N LYS A 9 -2.70 0.43 -0.32
CA LYS A 9 -2.73 0.45 1.16
C LYS A 9 -4.14 0.18 1.67
N ALA A 10 -5.14 0.91 1.16
CA ALA A 10 -6.53 0.76 1.58
C ALA A 10 -7.06 -0.66 1.37
N ILE A 11 -6.68 -1.31 0.27
CA ILE A 11 -7.10 -2.67 -0.04
C ILE A 11 -6.39 -3.71 0.85
N ILE A 12 -5.09 -3.57 1.07
CA ILE A 12 -4.30 -4.66 1.68
C ILE A 12 -4.03 -4.48 3.18
N VAL A 13 -4.26 -3.31 3.78
CA VAL A 13 -3.92 -3.05 5.19
C VAL A 13 -4.61 -4.02 6.15
N GLU A 14 -5.90 -4.26 5.95
CA GLU A 14 -6.68 -5.23 6.74
C GLU A 14 -6.19 -6.66 6.52
N LYS A 15 -5.84 -7.01 5.29
CA LYS A 15 -5.30 -8.33 4.96
C LYS A 15 -3.92 -8.54 5.60
N VAL A 16 -3.05 -7.53 5.58
CA VAL A 16 -1.74 -7.55 6.28
C VAL A 16 -1.95 -7.82 7.76
N PHE A 17 -2.86 -7.08 8.39
CA PHE A 17 -3.15 -7.27 9.81
C PHE A 17 -3.70 -8.68 10.07
N CYS A 18 -4.74 -9.10 9.36
CA CYS A 18 -5.34 -10.42 9.55
C CYS A 18 -4.34 -11.56 9.33
N ASP A 19 -3.65 -11.58 8.20
CA ASP A 19 -2.83 -12.73 7.82
C ASP A 19 -1.48 -12.75 8.55
N LEU A 20 -0.83 -11.60 8.72
CA LEU A 20 0.49 -11.54 9.35
C LEU A 20 0.42 -11.38 10.87
N ARG A 21 -0.50 -10.54 11.39
CA ARG A 21 -0.62 -10.30 12.85
C ARG A 21 -1.47 -11.37 13.54
N LEU A 22 -2.68 -11.61 13.05
CA LEU A 22 -3.67 -12.43 13.77
C LEU A 22 -3.51 -13.92 13.47
N LYS A 23 -3.30 -14.31 12.21
CA LYS A 23 -3.18 -15.74 11.85
C LYS A 23 -1.76 -16.27 12.10
N LYS A 24 -0.74 -15.57 11.60
CA LYS A 24 0.66 -16.01 11.68
C LYS A 24 1.40 -15.55 12.94
N TRP A 25 0.83 -14.63 13.72
CA TRP A 25 1.45 -14.10 14.95
C TRP A 25 2.89 -13.63 14.76
N LEU A 26 3.18 -12.94 13.64
CA LEU A 26 4.57 -12.62 13.28
C LEU A 26 5.26 -11.63 14.23
N GLY A 27 4.51 -10.87 15.01
CA GLY A 27 5.06 -9.90 15.95
C GLY A 27 3.95 -9.11 16.61
N TYR A 28 4.31 -8.22 17.55
CA TYR A 28 3.32 -7.40 18.24
C TYR A 28 2.90 -6.17 17.42
N ARG A 29 3.79 -5.68 16.55
CA ARG A 29 3.54 -4.57 15.62
C ARG A 29 3.73 -5.06 14.19
N VAL A 30 2.67 -5.06 13.39
CA VAL A 30 2.67 -5.53 12.01
C VAL A 30 1.78 -4.62 11.18
N GLY A 31 2.23 -4.23 10.00
CA GLY A 31 1.43 -3.39 9.10
C GLY A 31 2.16 -3.01 7.83
N CYS A 32 1.56 -2.09 7.09
CA CYS A 32 2.14 -1.49 5.90
C CYS A 32 1.84 0.00 5.87
N ASP A 33 2.73 0.80 5.29
CA ASP A 33 2.53 2.23 5.12
C ASP A 33 3.23 2.78 3.88
N ILE A 34 2.93 4.04 3.58
CA ILE A 34 3.56 4.82 2.53
C ILE A 34 4.52 5.80 3.20
N TYR A 35 5.79 5.75 2.81
CA TYR A 35 6.81 6.67 3.29
C TYR A 35 7.27 7.58 2.16
N ASN A 36 7.41 8.87 2.44
CA ASN A 36 8.01 9.82 1.50
C ASN A 36 9.44 10.13 1.96
N LEU A 37 10.41 9.88 1.08
CA LEU A 37 11.82 10.15 1.37
C LEU A 37 12.49 10.73 0.14
N HIS A 38 13.05 11.94 0.25
CA HIS A 38 13.71 12.65 -0.85
C HIS A 38 12.84 12.66 -2.12
N GLU A 39 11.62 13.19 -2.00
CA GLU A 39 10.62 13.29 -3.09
C GLU A 39 10.15 11.93 -3.67
N THR A 40 10.63 10.81 -3.13
CA THR A 40 10.27 9.46 -3.58
C THR A 40 9.28 8.82 -2.61
N LYS A 41 8.07 8.52 -3.10
CA LYS A 41 7.08 7.75 -2.36
C LYS A 41 7.37 6.26 -2.46
N ARG A 42 7.45 5.59 -1.31
CA ARG A 42 7.73 4.15 -1.17
C ARG A 42 6.60 3.49 -0.41
N PHE A 43 6.31 2.24 -0.75
CA PHE A 43 5.43 1.38 0.04
C PHE A 43 6.28 0.40 0.82
N TYR A 44 6.00 0.22 2.11
CA TYR A 44 6.78 -0.69 2.93
C TYR A 44 5.89 -1.49 3.88
N PHE A 45 6.34 -2.71 4.18
CA PHE A 45 5.81 -3.55 5.24
C PHE A 45 6.72 -3.42 6.46
N TYR A 46 6.14 -3.39 7.66
CA TYR A 46 6.89 -3.40 8.90
C TYR A 46 6.40 -4.51 9.82
N VAL A 47 7.35 -5.18 10.46
CA VAL A 47 7.09 -6.18 11.49
C VAL A 47 8.09 -5.98 12.62
N VAL A 48 7.59 -5.91 13.85
CA VAL A 48 8.41 -5.93 15.06
C VAL A 48 8.04 -7.15 15.87
N SER A 49 9.02 -8.04 16.04
CA SER A 49 8.86 -9.36 16.63
C SER A 49 9.96 -9.63 17.65
N PRO A 50 9.62 -10.21 18.82
CA PRO A 50 10.62 -10.72 19.74
C PRO A 50 11.12 -12.13 19.34
N ASP A 51 10.35 -12.86 18.53
CA ASP A 51 10.54 -14.31 18.35
C ASP A 51 11.20 -14.68 17.01
N TYR A 52 11.09 -13.80 16.00
CA TYR A 52 11.60 -14.08 14.66
C TYR A 52 12.83 -13.25 14.33
N LYS A 53 13.80 -13.87 13.66
CA LYS A 53 14.94 -13.14 13.08
C LYS A 53 14.50 -12.37 11.83
N PRO A 54 15.17 -11.27 11.47
CA PRO A 54 14.81 -10.45 10.31
C PRO A 54 14.70 -11.24 8.99
N LYS A 55 15.59 -12.22 8.77
CA LYS A 55 15.56 -13.04 7.55
C LYS A 55 14.29 -13.91 7.44
N ASP A 56 13.83 -14.46 8.56
CA ASP A 56 12.61 -15.28 8.60
C ASP A 56 11.37 -14.42 8.36
N LEU A 57 11.35 -13.21 8.92
CA LEU A 57 10.29 -12.23 8.68
C LEU A 57 10.23 -11.82 7.21
N LEU A 58 11.38 -11.51 6.60
CA LEU A 58 11.47 -11.13 5.20
C LEU A 58 10.89 -12.23 4.29
N MET A 59 11.29 -13.49 4.50
CA MET A 59 10.75 -14.61 3.74
C MET A 59 9.23 -14.75 3.91
N LYS A 60 8.70 -14.61 5.12
CA LYS A 60 7.25 -14.68 5.39
C LYS A 60 6.47 -13.52 4.76
N ILE A 61 7.07 -12.34 4.69
CA ILE A 61 6.51 -11.17 4.00
C ILE A 61 6.52 -11.41 2.48
N HIS A 62 7.59 -11.95 1.90
CA HIS A 62 7.61 -12.30 0.48
C HIS A 62 6.54 -13.33 0.11
N VAL A 63 6.39 -14.38 0.92
CA VAL A 63 5.31 -15.36 0.73
C VAL A 63 3.93 -14.68 0.79
N PHE A 64 3.75 -13.69 1.66
CA PHE A 64 2.51 -12.93 1.72
C PHE A 64 2.30 -12.02 0.50
N ILE A 65 3.32 -11.30 0.06
CA ILE A 65 3.31 -10.44 -1.13
C ILE A 65 2.89 -11.24 -2.36
N ALA A 66 3.36 -12.48 -2.49
CA ALA A 66 2.98 -13.38 -3.57
C ALA A 66 1.49 -13.79 -3.57
N THR A 67 0.78 -13.65 -2.45
CA THR A 67 -0.67 -13.95 -2.37
C THR A 67 -1.58 -12.76 -2.66
N ILE A 68 -1.00 -11.55 -2.79
CA ILE A 68 -1.80 -10.34 -3.01
C ILE A 68 -2.45 -10.32 -4.41
N PRO A 69 -1.81 -10.74 -5.52
CA PRO A 69 -2.46 -10.74 -6.83
C PRO A 69 -3.76 -11.58 -6.83
N ASP A 70 -3.71 -12.79 -6.28
CA ASP A 70 -4.87 -13.67 -6.15
C ASP A 70 -5.96 -13.02 -5.27
N TYR A 71 -5.56 -12.41 -4.16
CA TYR A 71 -6.50 -11.69 -3.30
C TYR A 71 -7.16 -10.52 -4.03
N LEU A 72 -6.40 -9.72 -4.78
CA LEU A 72 -6.95 -8.61 -5.57
C LEU A 72 -7.92 -9.11 -6.64
N ALA A 73 -7.65 -10.26 -7.26
CA ALA A 73 -8.56 -10.88 -8.22
C ALA A 73 -9.88 -11.31 -7.55
N ASP A 74 -9.81 -11.86 -6.34
CA ASP A 74 -10.95 -12.36 -5.56
C ASP A 74 -11.83 -11.25 -4.95
N VAL A 75 -11.32 -10.03 -4.80
CA VAL A 75 -12.12 -8.89 -4.32
C VAL A 75 -13.24 -8.62 -5.32
N ASP A 76 -14.49 -8.73 -4.87
CA ASP A 76 -15.66 -8.44 -5.69
C ASP A 76 -15.76 -6.94 -6.02
N HIS A 77 -16.53 -6.64 -7.07
CA HIS A 77 -16.63 -5.27 -7.59
C HIS A 77 -17.18 -4.25 -6.58
N GLU A 78 -18.13 -4.65 -5.74
CA GLU A 78 -18.74 -3.73 -4.77
C GLU A 78 -17.80 -3.48 -3.60
N THR A 79 -17.10 -4.51 -3.12
CA THR A 79 -16.02 -4.35 -2.14
C THR A 79 -14.89 -3.48 -2.69
N PHE A 80 -14.47 -3.69 -3.94
CA PHE A 80 -13.45 -2.84 -4.58
C PHE A 80 -13.88 -1.38 -4.65
N LYS A 81 -15.12 -1.08 -5.07
CA LYS A 81 -15.66 0.29 -5.07
C LYS A 81 -15.65 0.90 -3.68
N HIS A 82 -16.00 0.14 -2.65
CA HIS A 82 -16.00 0.61 -1.27
C HIS A 82 -14.57 0.96 -0.81
N LEU A 83 -13.61 0.05 -0.99
CA LEU A 83 -12.20 0.26 -0.65
C LEU A 83 -11.59 1.46 -1.39
N ARG A 84 -11.99 1.65 -2.65
CA ARG A 84 -11.56 2.77 -3.50
C ARG A 84 -12.08 4.11 -3.00
N ARG A 85 -13.30 4.16 -2.47
CA ARG A 85 -13.88 5.37 -1.82
C ARG A 85 -13.26 5.62 -0.45
N GLY A 86 -12.89 4.57 0.27
CA GLY A 86 -12.25 4.64 1.58
C GLY A 86 -10.73 4.82 1.54
N ALA A 87 -10.13 5.03 0.36
CA ALA A 87 -8.70 5.26 0.26
C ALA A 87 -8.36 6.62 0.88
N ASP A 88 -7.70 6.61 2.04
CA ASP A 88 -7.23 7.80 2.72
C ASP A 88 -6.21 8.54 1.85
N LEU A 89 -6.69 9.58 1.17
CA LEU A 89 -5.86 10.57 0.51
C LEU A 89 -5.43 11.59 1.56
N PRO A 90 -4.17 12.07 1.52
CA PRO A 90 -3.76 13.15 2.40
C PRO A 90 -4.66 14.37 2.14
N ASP A 91 -5.37 14.80 3.18
CA ASP A 91 -6.10 16.06 3.18
C ASP A 91 -5.11 17.22 3.10
N GLU A 92 -5.50 18.32 2.47
CA GLU A 92 -4.67 19.53 2.34
C GLU A 92 -4.24 20.07 3.73
N SER A 93 -4.99 19.71 4.78
CA SER A 93 -4.72 20.09 6.18
C SER A 93 -3.71 19.19 6.92
N CYS A 94 -3.44 17.97 6.45
CA CYS A 94 -2.50 17.02 7.06
C CYS A 94 -1.05 17.21 6.57
N MET A 95 -0.81 18.29 5.84
CA MET A 95 0.50 18.69 5.32
C MET A 95 1.35 19.20 6.49
N SER A 96 2.17 18.32 7.07
CA SER A 96 3.17 18.72 8.05
C SER A 96 4.08 19.81 7.46
N GLN A 97 4.61 20.67 8.33
CA GLN A 97 5.54 21.77 7.98
C GLN A 97 6.75 21.32 7.14
N GLU A 98 7.02 20.02 7.05
CA GLU A 98 8.07 19.41 6.23
C GLU A 98 7.83 19.54 4.71
N LEU A 99 6.60 19.75 4.24
CA LEU A 99 6.28 19.88 2.81
C LEU A 99 6.28 21.31 2.27
N VAL A 100 6.48 22.33 3.13
CA VAL A 100 6.64 23.74 2.68
C VAL A 100 7.96 23.94 1.91
N HIS A 101 8.91 23.01 2.07
CA HIS A 101 10.17 23.02 1.33
C HIS A 101 10.07 22.47 -0.11
N ASP A 102 9.09 21.61 -0.37
CA ASP A 102 8.92 20.96 -1.68
C ASP A 102 7.86 21.73 -2.46
N ASN A 103 8.35 22.62 -3.33
CA ASN A 103 7.65 23.62 -4.16
C ASN A 103 6.56 23.07 -5.13
N ILE A 104 5.70 22.16 -4.69
CA ILE A 104 4.64 21.56 -5.49
C ILE A 104 3.32 22.24 -5.14
N HIS A 105 2.81 23.06 -6.07
CA HIS A 105 1.51 23.71 -5.95
C HIS A 105 0.36 22.69 -6.08
N TRP A 106 -0.09 22.14 -4.96
CA TRP A 106 -1.12 21.07 -4.90
C TRP A 106 -2.58 21.57 -4.81
N HIS A 107 -2.89 22.83 -5.16
CA HIS A 107 -4.22 23.48 -4.97
C HIS A 107 -5.44 22.82 -5.68
N LYS A 108 -5.28 21.68 -6.34
CA LYS A 108 -6.36 20.85 -6.93
C LYS A 108 -6.09 19.35 -6.81
N TYR A 109 -5.08 18.96 -6.02
CA TYR A 109 -4.60 17.59 -5.97
C TYR A 109 -5.64 16.60 -5.46
N PRO A 110 -6.38 16.88 -4.37
CA PRO A 110 -7.40 15.96 -3.88
C PRO A 110 -8.50 15.71 -4.91
N THR A 111 -8.92 16.76 -5.64
CA THR A 111 -9.96 16.66 -6.68
C THR A 111 -9.50 15.82 -7.88
N VAL A 112 -8.28 16.07 -8.38
CA VAL A 112 -7.73 15.31 -9.51
C VAL A 112 -7.49 13.85 -9.12
N VAL A 113 -7.00 13.60 -7.91
CA VAL A 113 -6.77 12.24 -7.40
C VAL A 113 -8.08 11.50 -7.17
N GLY A 114 -9.11 12.16 -6.65
CA GLY A 114 -10.45 11.59 -6.52
C GLY A 114 -11.01 11.14 -7.87
N LEU A 115 -10.91 11.98 -8.91
CA LEU A 115 -11.34 11.61 -10.27
C LEU A 115 -10.54 10.44 -10.86
N LEU A 116 -9.24 10.34 -10.55
CA LEU A 116 -8.42 9.20 -10.97
C LEU A 116 -8.81 7.92 -10.22
N LEU A 117 -9.07 7.99 -8.91
CA LEU A 117 -9.59 6.86 -8.14
C LEU A 117 -10.94 6.41 -8.66
N GLU A 118 -11.81 7.30 -9.12
CA GLU A 118 -13.11 6.89 -9.67
C GLU A 118 -13.00 6.08 -10.97
N ARG A 119 -11.91 6.29 -11.72
CA ARG A 119 -11.69 5.69 -13.04
C ARG A 119 -10.83 4.44 -13.02
N ILE A 120 -10.00 4.25 -12.00
CA ILE A 120 -9.11 3.10 -11.94
C ILE A 120 -9.91 1.79 -11.82
N GLU A 121 -9.60 0.85 -12.70
CA GLU A 121 -10.19 -0.47 -12.75
C GLU A 121 -9.36 -1.47 -11.93
N LYS A 122 -9.99 -2.58 -11.50
CA LYS A 122 -9.34 -3.57 -10.63
C LYS A 122 -8.16 -4.24 -11.33
N GLU A 123 -8.34 -4.53 -12.62
CA GLU A 123 -7.35 -5.12 -13.50
C GLU A 123 -6.10 -4.22 -13.63
N GLU A 124 -6.28 -2.90 -13.67
CA GLU A 124 -5.17 -1.95 -13.67
C GLU A 124 -4.38 -2.01 -12.36
N VAL A 125 -5.06 -2.14 -11.21
CA VAL A 125 -4.40 -2.27 -9.89
C VAL A 125 -3.58 -3.55 -9.83
N ILE A 126 -4.09 -4.67 -10.33
CA ILE A 126 -3.37 -5.96 -10.37
C ILE A 126 -2.12 -5.84 -11.25
N ASN A 127 -2.26 -5.29 -12.46
CA ASN A 127 -1.13 -5.10 -13.37
C ASN A 127 -0.06 -4.17 -12.79
N LEU A 128 -0.47 -3.10 -12.13
CA LEU A 128 0.44 -2.18 -11.44
C LEU A 128 1.15 -2.86 -10.25
N TYR A 129 0.44 -3.72 -9.52
CA TYR A 129 1.03 -4.49 -8.44
C TYR A 129 2.12 -5.43 -8.94
N ASP A 130 1.85 -6.19 -10.00
CA ASP A 130 2.84 -7.10 -10.59
C ASP A 130 4.06 -6.35 -11.14
N HIS A 131 3.85 -5.20 -11.79
CA HIS A 131 4.96 -4.37 -12.23
C HIS A 131 5.82 -3.87 -11.05
N PHE A 132 5.18 -3.43 -9.96
CA PHE A 132 5.87 -2.80 -8.83
C PHE A 132 6.54 -3.81 -7.88
N PHE A 133 5.94 -4.98 -7.66
CA PHE A 133 6.41 -5.96 -6.67
C PHE A 133 6.98 -7.25 -7.29
N CYS A 134 6.61 -7.61 -8.53
CA CYS A 134 6.98 -8.89 -9.15
C CYS A 134 8.06 -8.75 -10.25
N GLN A 135 8.21 -7.59 -10.90
CA GLN A 135 9.26 -7.41 -11.92
C GLN A 135 10.63 -7.00 -11.36
N GLU A 136 10.70 -6.42 -10.15
CA GLU A 136 11.98 -6.05 -9.51
C GLU A 136 12.57 -7.13 -8.59
N THR A 137 11.87 -8.24 -8.37
CA THR A 137 12.19 -9.21 -7.31
C THR A 137 13.03 -10.41 -7.73
N PHE A 138 14.07 -10.27 -8.58
CA PHE A 138 15.10 -11.33 -8.72
C PHE A 138 16.50 -10.82 -9.09
N ARG A 139 17.11 -9.97 -8.25
CA ARG A 139 18.55 -9.69 -8.30
C ARG A 139 19.20 -9.57 -6.91
N TYR A 140 19.05 -10.55 -6.03
CA TYR A 140 19.95 -10.74 -4.89
C TYR A 140 20.07 -12.21 -4.51
#